data_AF-A0A0C3FMI7-F1
#
_entry.id   AF-A0A0C3FMI7-F1
#
_cell.length_a   1.000
_cell.length_b   1.000
_cell.length_c   1.000
_cell.angle_alpha   90.00
_cell.angle_beta   90.00
_cell.angle_gamma   90.00
#
_symmetry.space_group_name_H-M   'P 1'
#
loop_
_entity.id
_entity.type
_entity.pdbx_description
1 polymer ?
#
loop_
_entity_poly.entity_id
_entity_poly.type
_entity_poly.pdbx_seq_one_letter_code
_entity_poly.pdbx_strand_id
1 'polypeptide(L)'
;MMDKIQKTLMLETDVPETVNEMIVSVRKMGRCGIIAVPMRVRLIGNGQAPVHKYWEEILNFIMAGKFDPTFMITHRGPLEDMSKLYATFDKRQAGVKKVFVETQFSSPLSKGCPQLTRVVDWPA
;
A
#
# COMPACT_ATOMS: atom_id res chain seq x y z
N MET A 1 4.24 10.31 25.47
CA MET A 1 3.27 9.48 26.26
C MET A 1 1.87 9.63 25.67
N MET A 2 1.46 10.86 25.30
CA MET A 2 0.26 11.12 24.50
C MET A 2 0.30 10.42 23.13
N ASP A 3 1.44 10.44 22.44
CA ASP A 3 1.60 9.87 21.09
C ASP A 3 1.54 8.33 21.10
N LYS A 4 2.02 7.68 22.17
CA LYS A 4 1.84 6.24 22.37
C LYS A 4 0.37 5.88 22.61
N ILE A 5 -0.37 6.73 23.31
CA ILE A 5 -1.81 6.54 23.55
C ILE A 5 -2.56 6.73 22.22
N GLN A 6 -2.23 7.76 21.43
CA GLN A 6 -2.84 7.99 20.11
C GLN A 6 -2.50 6.89 19.09
N LYS A 7 -1.26 6.38 19.05
CA LYS A 7 -0.86 5.23 18.22
C LYS A 7 -1.59 3.95 18.63
N THR A 8 -1.73 3.71 19.94
CA THR A 8 -2.50 2.57 20.49
C THR A 8 -3.99 2.67 20.13
N LEU A 9 -4.54 3.89 20.09
CA LEU A 9 -5.91 4.18 19.68
C LEU A 9 -6.07 4.29 18.14
N MET A 10 -5.02 4.04 17.35
CA MET A 10 -4.97 4.24 15.88
C MET A 10 -5.37 5.65 15.41
N LEU A 11 -5.26 6.66 16.27
CA LEU A 11 -5.63 8.05 15.96
C LEU A 11 -4.56 8.80 15.14
N GLU A 12 -3.33 8.28 15.08
CA GLU A 12 -2.25 8.79 14.25
C GLU A 12 -1.49 7.65 13.57
N THR A 13 -1.30 7.75 12.25
CA THR A 13 -0.64 6.71 11.44
C THR A 13 0.88 6.82 11.42
N ASP A 14 1.43 8.03 11.51
CA ASP A 14 2.87 8.27 11.48
C ASP A 14 3.26 9.28 12.56
N VAL A 15 4.10 8.83 13.47
CA VAL A 15 4.63 9.65 14.57
C VAL A 15 6.16 9.76 14.43
N PRO A 16 6.78 10.87 14.87
CA PRO A 16 8.24 11.04 14.82
C PRO A 16 9.02 9.87 15.46
N GLU A 17 8.40 9.18 16.43
CA GLU A 17 8.96 8.03 17.13
C GLU A 17 9.19 6.83 16.21
N THR A 18 8.44 6.67 15.12
CA THR A 18 8.65 5.57 14.17
C THR A 18 10.07 5.60 13.60
N VAL A 19 10.62 6.80 13.33
CA VAL A 19 12.01 6.95 12.86
C VAL A 19 13.01 6.56 13.97
N ASN A 20 12.73 6.94 15.22
CA ASN A 20 13.57 6.56 16.35
C ASN A 20 13.59 5.04 16.56
N GLU A 21 12.41 4.40 16.47
CA GLU A 21 12.24 2.94 16.55
C GLU A 21 13.01 2.22 15.41
N MET A 22 12.98 2.76 14.19
CA MET A 22 13.75 2.22 13.07
C MET A 22 15.27 2.27 13.33
N ILE A 23 15.79 3.40 13.84
CA ILE A 23 17.23 3.59 14.08
C ILE A 23 17.75 2.62 15.14
N VAL A 24 17.00 2.40 16.23
CA VAL A 24 17.43 1.47 17.29
C VAL A 24 17.27 -0.01 16.89
N SER A 25 16.41 -0.31 15.91
CA SER A 25 16.15 -1.67 15.44
C SER A 25 17.15 -2.16 14.38
N VAL A 26 17.93 -1.27 13.77
CA VAL A 26 18.95 -1.65 12.79
C VAL A 26 20.28 -1.97 13.47
N ARG A 27 20.95 -3.02 12.98
CA ARG A 27 22.32 -3.35 13.40
C ARG A 27 23.28 -2.17 13.16
N LYS A 28 24.42 -2.16 13.86
CA LYS A 28 25.50 -1.20 13.62
C LYS A 28 25.86 -1.13 12.13
N MET A 29 25.96 0.08 11.57
CA MET A 29 26.14 0.35 10.13
C MET A 29 25.00 -0.16 9.21
N GLY A 30 23.79 -0.37 9.75
CA GLY A 30 22.58 -0.65 8.98
C GLY A 30 22.04 0.59 8.25
N ARG A 31 21.02 0.40 7.41
CA ARG A 31 20.34 1.47 6.66
C ARG A 31 18.86 1.49 7.02
N CYS A 32 18.31 2.69 7.24
CA CYS A 32 16.88 2.91 7.39
C CYS A 32 16.34 3.52 6.10
N GLY A 33 15.37 2.86 5.47
CA GLY A 33 14.70 3.30 4.25
C GLY A 33 13.27 3.76 4.53
N ILE A 34 12.91 4.96 4.08
CA ILE A 34 11.57 5.54 4.16
C ILE A 34 11.15 5.97 2.77
N ILE A 35 9.96 5.50 2.37
CA ILE A 35 9.28 5.88 1.14
C ILE A 35 8.12 6.79 1.54
N ALA A 36 7.89 7.87 0.78
CA ALA A 36 7.04 9.01 1.11
C ALA A 36 7.67 9.99 2.12
N VAL A 37 7.44 11.29 1.91
CA VAL A 37 8.21 12.37 2.54
C VAL A 37 7.55 12.80 3.86
N PRO A 38 8.26 12.76 5.01
CA PRO A 38 7.86 13.54 6.18
C PRO A 38 8.22 15.03 5.95
N MET A 39 7.22 15.90 6.04
CA MET A 39 7.27 17.33 5.65
C MET A 39 8.26 18.23 6.42
N ARG A 40 9.10 17.71 7.33
CA ARG A 40 9.96 18.56 8.20
C ARG A 40 11.41 18.10 8.40
N VAL A 41 11.76 16.83 8.18
CA VAL A 41 13.11 16.30 8.41
C VAL A 41 13.60 15.55 7.18
N ARG A 42 14.81 15.86 6.73
CA ARG A 42 15.44 15.20 5.57
C ARG A 42 16.28 14.01 6.02
N LEU A 43 15.90 12.82 5.58
CA LEU A 43 16.75 11.64 5.65
C LEU A 43 17.47 11.46 4.30
N ILE A 44 18.81 11.39 4.32
CA ILE A 44 19.62 11.23 3.10
C ILE A 44 19.43 9.81 2.55
N GLY A 45 19.24 9.67 1.23
CA GLY A 45 19.02 8.38 0.57
C GLY A 45 17.57 7.89 0.58
N ASN A 46 16.62 8.74 0.97
CA ASN A 46 15.19 8.44 1.05
C ASN A 46 14.40 9.36 0.11
N GLY A 47 13.16 9.00 -0.22
CA GLY A 47 12.33 9.80 -1.12
C GLY A 47 11.16 9.05 -1.73
N GLN A 48 10.69 9.54 -2.86
CA GLN A 48 9.65 8.85 -3.65
C GLN A 48 10.22 7.57 -4.28
N ALA A 49 9.36 6.57 -4.46
CA ALA A 49 9.75 5.33 -5.12
C ALA A 49 10.18 5.62 -6.58
N PRO A 50 11.41 5.28 -6.99
CA PRO A 50 11.91 5.57 -8.34
C PRO A 50 11.41 4.51 -9.34
N VAL A 51 10.10 4.52 -9.62
CA VAL A 51 9.41 3.50 -10.44
C VAL A 51 10.07 3.32 -11.81
N HIS A 52 10.34 4.43 -12.52
CA HIS A 52 10.96 4.39 -13.85
C HIS A 52 12.35 3.72 -13.88
N LYS A 53 13.07 3.68 -12.76
CA LYS A 53 14.38 3.04 -12.69
C LYS A 53 14.29 1.52 -12.61
N TYR A 54 13.24 0.98 -11.99
CA TYR A 54 13.18 -0.44 -11.63
C TYR A 54 12.02 -1.21 -12.28
N TRP A 55 11.07 -0.54 -12.92
CA TRP A 55 9.84 -1.19 -13.40
C TRP A 55 10.10 -2.31 -14.43
N GLU A 56 11.06 -2.14 -15.35
CA GLU A 56 11.41 -3.17 -16.35
C GLU A 56 11.97 -4.43 -15.70
N GLU A 57 12.89 -4.26 -14.74
CA GLU A 57 13.48 -5.36 -13.99
C GLU A 57 12.43 -6.13 -13.19
N ILE A 58 11.55 -5.39 -12.49
CA ILE A 58 10.46 -5.98 -11.71
C ILE A 58 9.47 -6.72 -12.63
N LEU A 59 9.14 -6.14 -13.79
CA LEU A 59 8.28 -6.77 -14.77
C LEU A 59 8.89 -8.08 -15.27
N ASN A 60 10.20 -8.10 -15.57
CA ASN A 60 10.91 -9.31 -15.97
C ASN A 60 10.87 -10.40 -14.89
N PHE A 61 10.94 -10.04 -13.60
CA PHE A 61 10.76 -11.01 -12.51
C PHE A 61 9.35 -11.59 -12.45
N ILE A 62 8.32 -10.78 -12.71
CA ILE A 62 6.93 -11.24 -12.77
C ILE A 62 6.73 -12.17 -13.96
N MET A 63 7.21 -11.77 -15.15
CA MET A 63 7.10 -12.58 -16.37
C MET A 63 7.86 -13.90 -16.27
N ALA A 64 9.02 -13.91 -15.60
CA ALA A 64 9.79 -15.11 -15.33
C ALA A 64 9.21 -15.99 -14.20
N GLY A 65 8.08 -15.60 -13.59
CA GLY A 65 7.44 -16.34 -12.49
C GLY A 65 8.23 -16.33 -11.18
N LYS A 66 9.23 -15.46 -11.03
CA LYS A 66 10.03 -15.32 -9.80
C LYS A 66 9.28 -14.58 -8.69
N PHE A 67 8.26 -13.80 -9.06
CA PHE A 67 7.44 -13.04 -8.14
C PHE A 67 6.01 -12.96 -8.65
N ASP A 68 5.04 -13.40 -7.85
CA ASP A 68 3.62 -13.26 -8.13
C ASP A 68 3.04 -12.09 -7.32
N PRO A 69 2.62 -10.97 -7.94
CA PRO A 69 2.06 -9.83 -7.23
C PRO A 69 0.58 -10.02 -6.84
N THR A 70 -0.05 -11.12 -7.26
CA THR A 70 -1.51 -11.30 -7.16
C THR A 70 -2.03 -11.26 -5.72
N PHE A 71 -1.25 -11.74 -4.75
CA PHE A 71 -1.59 -11.70 -3.32
C PHE A 71 -1.82 -10.28 -2.77
N MET A 72 -1.29 -9.25 -3.45
CA MET A 72 -1.43 -7.86 -3.02
C MET A 72 -2.81 -7.30 -3.35
N ILE A 73 -3.45 -7.79 -4.43
CA ILE A 73 -4.75 -7.30 -4.91
C ILE A 73 -5.84 -7.95 -4.05
N THR A 74 -6.44 -7.17 -3.15
CA THR A 74 -7.46 -7.70 -2.23
C THR A 74 -8.86 -7.68 -2.81
N HIS A 75 -9.19 -6.67 -3.62
CA HIS A 75 -10.52 -6.52 -4.20
C HIS A 75 -10.46 -6.11 -5.66
N ARG A 76 -11.54 -6.39 -6.39
CA ARG A 76 -11.78 -5.91 -7.75
C ARG A 76 -13.18 -5.28 -7.79
N GLY A 77 -13.23 -3.99 -8.11
CA GLY A 77 -14.47 -3.20 -8.09
C GLY A 77 -14.63 -2.39 -9.37
N PRO A 78 -15.86 -2.05 -9.76
CA PRO A 78 -16.11 -1.30 -10.99
C PRO A 78 -15.84 0.20 -10.80
N LEU A 79 -15.46 0.89 -11.88
CA LEU A 79 -15.15 2.33 -11.86
C LEU A 79 -16.28 3.20 -11.29
N GLU A 80 -17.54 2.81 -11.48
CA GLU A 80 -18.70 3.57 -11.01
C GLU A 80 -18.81 3.60 -9.49
N ASP A 81 -18.17 2.66 -8.77
CA ASP A 81 -18.14 2.63 -7.31
C ASP A 81 -16.93 3.39 -6.72
N MET A 82 -16.16 4.15 -7.51
CA MET A 82 -14.94 4.83 -7.04
C MET A 82 -15.16 5.70 -5.79
N SER A 83 -16.27 6.44 -5.72
CA SER A 83 -16.60 7.27 -4.55
C SER A 83 -16.79 6.44 -3.28
N LYS A 84 -17.51 5.32 -3.38
CA LYS A 84 -17.71 4.37 -2.27
C LYS A 84 -16.40 3.69 -1.90
N LEU A 85 -15.60 3.30 -2.90
CA LEU A 85 -14.29 2.69 -2.69
C LEU A 85 -13.39 3.60 -1.83
N TYR A 86 -13.29 4.89 -2.15
CA TYR A 86 -12.53 5.84 -1.33
C TYR A 86 -13.06 5.92 0.10
N ALA A 87 -14.38 5.97 0.30
CA ALA A 87 -14.97 6.01 1.63
C ALA A 87 -14.70 4.73 2.44
N THR A 88 -14.81 3.56 1.82
CA THR A 88 -14.50 2.26 2.47
C THR A 88 -13.00 2.14 2.77
N PHE A 89 -12.14 2.61 1.88
CA PHE A 89 -10.69 2.59 2.05
C PHE A 89 -10.25 3.48 3.22
N ASP A 90 -10.80 4.70 3.31
CA ASP A 90 -10.53 5.65 4.39
C ASP A 90 -10.97 5.10 5.76
N LYS A 91 -12.15 4.46 5.80
CA LYS A 91 -12.67 3.78 7.01
C LYS A 91 -11.99 2.45 7.32
N ARG A 92 -11.07 1.98 6.48
CA ARG A 92 -10.35 0.69 6.61
C ARG A 92 -11.27 -0.53 6.79
N GLN A 93 -12.43 -0.50 6.14
CA GLN A 93 -13.44 -1.57 6.20
C GLN A 93 -13.10 -2.71 5.22
N ALA A 94 -13.72 -3.87 5.40
CA ALA A 94 -13.60 -5.05 4.53
C ALA A 94 -12.16 -5.58 4.28
N GLY A 95 -11.16 -5.13 5.05
CA GLY A 95 -9.76 -5.49 4.79
C GLY A 95 -9.24 -5.00 3.43
N VAL A 96 -9.78 -3.91 2.89
CA VAL A 96 -9.30 -3.31 1.64
C VAL A 96 -7.84 -2.86 1.78
N LYS A 97 -6.97 -3.26 0.84
CA LYS A 97 -5.55 -2.87 0.81
C LYS A 97 -5.15 -2.37 -0.58
N LYS A 98 -5.42 -3.15 -1.61
CA LYS A 98 -5.18 -2.77 -3.01
C LYS A 98 -6.35 -3.25 -3.84
N VAL A 99 -6.91 -2.33 -4.63
CA VAL A 99 -8.08 -2.60 -5.45
C VAL A 99 -7.72 -2.46 -6.92
N PHE A 100 -8.12 -3.45 -7.72
CA PHE A 100 -8.17 -3.30 -9.16
C PHE A 100 -9.49 -2.63 -9.53
N VAL A 101 -9.42 -1.45 -10.14
CA VAL A 101 -10.61 -0.74 -10.63
C VAL A 101 -10.85 -1.17 -12.06
N GLU A 102 -11.94 -1.90 -12.29
CA GLU A 102 -12.33 -2.38 -13.60
C GLU A 102 -13.08 -1.28 -14.38
N THR A 103 -12.69 -1.14 -15.65
CA THR A 103 -13.30 -0.26 -16.63
C THR A 103 -13.76 -1.06 -17.84
N GLN A 104 -14.56 -0.46 -18.73
CA GLN A 104 -14.98 -1.08 -19.98
C GLN A 104 -13.83 -1.53 -20.91
N PHE A 105 -12.62 -0.99 -20.73
CA PHE A 105 -11.42 -1.32 -21.52
C PHE A 105 -10.46 -2.26 -20.79
N SER A 106 -10.86 -2.76 -19.62
CA SER A 106 -10.01 -3.67 -18.84
C SER A 106 -9.97 -5.05 -19.46
N SER A 107 -8.79 -5.69 -19.41
CA SER A 107 -8.65 -7.07 -19.82
C SER A 107 -9.49 -8.02 -18.94
N PRO A 108 -9.81 -9.23 -19.45
CA PRO A 108 -10.46 -10.27 -18.67
C PRO A 108 -9.70 -10.60 -17.38
N LEU A 109 -10.42 -11.22 -16.44
CA LEU A 109 -9.85 -11.64 -15.16
C LEU A 109 -8.65 -12.58 -15.33
N SER A 110 -7.51 -12.19 -14.77
CA SER A 110 -6.35 -13.07 -14.61
C SER A 110 -6.56 -14.10 -13.50
N LYS A 111 -6.02 -15.30 -13.68
CA LYS A 111 -6.07 -16.37 -12.68
C LYS A 111 -5.49 -15.90 -11.33
N GLY A 112 -6.21 -16.16 -10.24
CA GLY A 112 -5.79 -15.83 -8.88
C GLY A 112 -6.22 -14.43 -8.40
N CYS A 113 -6.64 -13.55 -9.30
CA CYS A 113 -7.15 -12.23 -8.93
C CYS A 113 -8.59 -12.31 -8.37
N PRO A 114 -8.99 -11.39 -7.48
CA PRO A 114 -10.35 -11.33 -6.94
C PRO A 114 -11.39 -11.07 -8.05
N GLN A 115 -12.58 -11.64 -7.87
CA GLN A 115 -13.72 -11.44 -8.74
C GLN A 115 -14.26 -10.01 -8.64
N LEU A 116 -14.86 -9.53 -9.74
CA LEU A 116 -15.56 -8.25 -9.73
C LEU A 116 -16.75 -8.31 -8.77
N THR A 117 -16.76 -7.42 -7.79
CA THR A 117 -17.84 -7.29 -6.80
C THR A 117 -18.15 -5.81 -6.60
N ARG A 118 -19.39 -5.48 -6.21
CA ARG A 118 -19.73 -4.09 -5.89
C ARG A 118 -19.17 -3.76 -4.51
N VAL A 119 -18.75 -2.50 -4.34
CA VAL A 119 -18.19 -2.04 -3.05
C VAL A 119 -19.21 -2.16 -1.91
N VAL A 120 -20.49 -2.07 -2.22
CA VAL A 120 -21.59 -2.20 -1.23
C VAL A 120 -21.74 -3.62 -0.69
N ASP A 121 -21.25 -4.62 -1.40
CA ASP A 121 -21.35 -6.03 -1.01
C ASP A 121 -20.15 -6.47 -0.16
N TRP A 122 -19.17 -5.59 0.03
CA TRP A 122 -17.99 -5.91 0.84
C TRP A 122 -18.34 -5.91 2.32
N PRO A 123 -17.81 -6.89 3.10
CA PRO A 123 -18.13 -7.00 4.51
C PRO A 123 -17.67 -5.75 5.27
N ALA A 124 -18.54 -5.18 6.11
CA ALA A 124 -18.23 -3.99 6.92
C ALA A 124 -17.03 -4.22 7.85
#